data_AF-A0A059LMN4-F1
#
_entry.id   AF-A0A059LMN4-F1
#
_cell.length_a   1.000
_cell.length_b   1.000
_cell.length_c   1.000
_cell.angle_alpha   90.00
_cell.angle_beta   90.00
_cell.angle_gamma   90.00
#
_symmetry.space_group_name_H-M   'P 1'
#
loop_
_entity.id
_entity.type
_entity.pdbx_description
1 polymer ?
#
loop_
_entity_poly.entity_id
_entity_poly.type
_entity_poly.pdbx_seq_one_letter_code
_entity_poly.pdbx_strand_id
1 'polypeptide(L)'
;MDLCSTHSSALVSQCVRVNCAAVALYACRSLERVASRQVVLFEGSDSAAEEVSEVEQERVQAVLAEARDPGYWFQASQDGNRKKHYTDPCMGATLVHPLQSSFFAPAEVCRSPGSEQSLSHSVGWSSAEVETRRMLVRHIRAFRKAVDAALPGVYYWFADESLHVTLRGLM
;
A
#
# COMPACT_ATOMS: atom_id res chain seq x y z
N MET A 1 -1.36 23.01 13.59
CA MET A 1 -1.54 22.88 12.12
C MET A 1 -2.06 21.48 11.87
N ASP A 2 -3.24 21.32 11.28
CA ASP A 2 -3.81 20.01 11.00
C ASP A 2 -3.22 19.45 9.70
N LEU A 3 -2.04 18.81 9.83
CA LEU A 3 -1.32 18.20 8.71
C LEU A 3 -2.16 17.09 8.06
N CYS A 4 -2.90 16.32 8.87
CA CYS A 4 -3.70 15.21 8.38
C CYS A 4 -4.84 15.69 7.48
N SER A 5 -5.63 16.68 7.91
CA SER A 5 -6.71 17.25 7.08
C SER A 5 -6.17 17.92 5.81
N THR A 6 -5.05 18.66 5.93
CA THR A 6 -4.42 19.33 4.79
C THR A 6 -4.02 18.34 3.70
N HIS A 7 -3.29 17.28 4.07
CA HIS A 7 -2.75 16.33 3.11
C HIS A 7 -3.78 15.29 2.65
N SER A 8 -4.76 14.92 3.50
CA SER A 8 -5.81 13.96 3.12
C SER A 8 -6.72 14.50 2.02
N SER A 9 -7.03 15.81 2.03
CA SER A 9 -7.85 16.44 0.98
C SER A 9 -7.31 16.21 -0.43
N ALA A 10 -5.97 16.20 -0.58
CA ALA A 10 -5.30 15.95 -1.85
C ALA A 10 -5.30 14.47 -2.25
N LEU A 11 -5.52 13.57 -1.30
CA LEU A 11 -5.63 12.12 -1.53
C LEU A 11 -7.05 11.70 -1.92
N VAL A 12 -8.08 12.41 -1.44
CA VAL A 12 -9.50 12.09 -1.73
C VAL A 12 -9.80 12.09 -3.24
N SER A 13 -9.09 12.90 -4.02
CA SER A 13 -9.23 12.96 -5.47
C SER A 13 -8.40 11.92 -6.23
N GLN A 14 -7.56 11.14 -5.54
CA GLN A 14 -6.72 10.12 -6.16
C GLN A 14 -7.44 8.77 -6.16
N CYS A 15 -7.81 8.28 -7.34
CA CYS A 15 -8.38 6.94 -7.49
C CYS A 15 -7.33 5.97 -8.02
N VAL A 16 -6.83 5.07 -7.17
CA VAL A 16 -5.92 4.00 -7.60
C VAL A 16 -6.74 2.77 -7.96
N ARG A 17 -6.76 2.42 -9.25
CA ARG A 17 -7.37 1.16 -9.71
C ARG A 17 -6.59 -0.03 -9.15
N VAL A 18 -7.27 -0.88 -8.39
CA VAL A 18 -6.72 -2.14 -7.88
C VAL A 18 -7.12 -3.26 -8.85
N ASN A 19 -6.25 -3.55 -9.83
CA ASN A 19 -6.46 -4.57 -10.86
C ASN A 19 -5.67 -5.87 -10.61
N CYS A 20 -4.89 -5.90 -9.54
CA CYS A 20 -4.06 -7.03 -9.15
C CYS A 20 -3.82 -7.02 -7.65
N ALA A 21 -3.45 -8.18 -7.12
CA ALA A 21 -2.88 -8.35 -5.80
C ALA A 21 -1.57 -9.11 -5.88
N ALA A 22 -0.73 -8.97 -4.86
CA ALA A 22 0.46 -9.78 -4.66
C ALA A 22 0.36 -10.49 -3.31
N VAL A 23 0.48 -11.81 -3.31
CA VAL A 23 0.78 -12.58 -2.11
C VAL A 23 2.26 -12.39 -1.83
N ALA A 24 2.59 -11.65 -0.78
CA ALA A 24 3.96 -11.36 -0.37
C ALA A 24 4.36 -12.22 0.82
N LEU A 25 5.35 -13.10 0.63
CA LEU A 25 6.04 -13.76 1.73
C LEU A 25 7.17 -12.85 2.19
N TYR A 26 7.06 -12.29 3.38
CA TYR A 26 7.99 -11.28 3.89
C TYR A 26 8.90 -11.83 4.99
N ALA A 27 10.07 -11.20 5.14
CA ALA A 27 11.03 -11.44 6.21
C ALA A 27 11.05 -10.30 7.26
N CYS A 28 10.28 -9.23 7.06
CA CYS A 28 9.95 -8.23 8.08
C CYS A 28 8.59 -7.58 7.78
N ARG A 29 7.89 -7.10 8.81
CA ARG A 29 6.49 -6.62 8.69
C ARG A 29 6.35 -5.32 7.90
N SER A 30 7.43 -4.55 7.72
CA SER A 30 7.43 -3.35 6.85
C SER A 30 7.40 -3.65 5.35
N LEU A 31 7.59 -4.92 4.96
CA LEU A 31 7.77 -5.36 3.57
C LEU A 31 9.02 -4.75 2.88
N GLU A 32 9.96 -4.17 3.63
CA GLU A 32 11.28 -3.77 3.10
C GLU A 32 12.14 -4.99 2.74
N ARG A 33 11.85 -6.15 3.33
CA ARG A 33 12.45 -7.44 3.00
C ARG A 33 11.37 -8.44 2.63
N VAL A 34 11.23 -8.70 1.34
CA VAL A 34 10.28 -9.68 0.80
C VAL A 34 11.05 -10.86 0.24
N ALA A 35 10.74 -12.06 0.72
CA ALA A 35 11.38 -13.31 0.30
C ALA A 35 10.83 -13.80 -1.03
N SER A 36 9.51 -13.72 -1.25
CA SER A 36 8.89 -14.04 -2.53
C SER A 36 7.57 -13.29 -2.71
N ARG A 37 7.15 -13.16 -3.97
CA ARG A 37 5.93 -12.46 -4.38
C ARG A 37 5.25 -13.29 -5.46
N GLN A 38 3.96 -13.53 -5.32
CA GLN A 38 3.13 -14.09 -6.38
C GLN A 38 2.04 -13.08 -6.75
N VAL A 39 2.06 -12.60 -7.99
CA VAL A 39 1.07 -11.65 -8.49
C VAL A 39 -0.14 -12.41 -9.01
N VAL A 40 -1.31 -11.97 -8.60
CA VAL A 40 -2.62 -12.43 -9.06
C VAL A 40 -3.29 -11.24 -9.75
N LEU A 41 -3.53 -11.36 -11.05
CA LEU A 41 -4.33 -10.38 -11.78
C LEU A 41 -5.80 -10.65 -11.50
N PHE A 42 -6.59 -9.60 -11.30
CA PHE A 42 -8.02 -9.76 -11.15
C PHE A 42 -8.67 -9.92 -12.52
N GLU A 43 -9.38 -11.03 -12.68
CA GLU A 43 -10.15 -11.30 -13.89
C GLU A 43 -11.50 -10.56 -13.77
N GLY A 44 -11.72 -9.59 -14.66
CA GLY A 44 -12.94 -8.81 -14.72
C GLY A 44 -12.84 -7.75 -15.81
N SER A 45 -13.79 -7.73 -16.74
CA SER A 45 -13.95 -6.61 -17.66
C SER A 45 -14.47 -5.40 -16.88
N ASP A 46 -14.23 -4.17 -17.37
CA ASP A 46 -14.91 -2.96 -16.88
C ASP A 46 -16.44 -2.99 -17.10
N SER A 47 -17.01 -4.16 -17.42
CA SER A 47 -18.40 -4.36 -17.79
C SER A 47 -19.23 -4.62 -16.55
N ALA A 48 -20.07 -3.62 -16.25
CA ALA A 48 -21.19 -3.61 -15.31
C ALA A 48 -20.90 -4.33 -14.00
N ALA A 49 -20.30 -3.58 -13.06
CA ALA A 49 -20.35 -3.89 -11.65
C ALA A 49 -21.76 -4.35 -11.28
N GLU A 50 -21.90 -5.60 -10.83
CA GLU A 50 -23.02 -5.92 -9.96
C GLU A 50 -23.01 -4.87 -8.86
N GLU A 51 -24.16 -4.21 -8.67
CA GLU A 51 -24.29 -3.18 -7.67
C GLU A 51 -23.93 -3.81 -6.31
N VAL A 52 -22.89 -3.30 -5.66
CA VAL A 52 -22.40 -3.85 -4.40
C VAL A 52 -23.56 -3.84 -3.41
N SER A 53 -23.87 -4.99 -2.83
CA SER A 53 -25.03 -5.12 -1.94
C SER A 53 -24.97 -4.11 -0.78
N GLU A 54 -26.12 -3.64 -0.33
CA GLU A 54 -26.21 -2.69 0.80
C GLU A 54 -25.49 -3.24 2.04
N VAL A 55 -25.58 -4.55 2.28
CA VAL A 55 -24.89 -5.24 3.38
C VAL A 55 -23.37 -5.06 3.29
N GLU A 56 -22.77 -5.23 2.11
CA GLU A 56 -21.33 -5.05 1.94
C GLU A 56 -20.92 -3.57 2.04
N GLN A 57 -21.77 -2.66 1.56
CA GLN A 57 -21.55 -1.22 1.74
C GLN A 57 -21.55 -0.85 3.23
N GLU A 58 -22.52 -1.34 4.01
CA GLU A 58 -22.60 -1.13 5.45
C GLU A 58 -21.37 -1.68 6.18
N ARG A 59 -20.88 -2.87 5.79
CA ARG A 59 -19.65 -3.46 6.37
C ARG A 59 -18.43 -2.59 6.13
N VAL A 60 -18.26 -2.07 4.91
CA VAL A 60 -17.17 -1.13 4.60
C VAL A 60 -17.32 0.16 5.39
N GLN A 61 -18.53 0.71 5.50
CA GLN A 61 -18.77 1.91 6.30
C GLN A 61 -18.48 1.70 7.79
N ALA A 62 -18.79 0.52 8.34
CA ALA A 62 -18.46 0.18 9.72
C ALA A 62 -16.95 0.20 9.97
N VAL A 63 -16.15 -0.38 9.06
CA VAL A 63 -14.68 -0.34 9.15
C VAL A 63 -14.16 1.09 9.04
N LEU A 64 -14.70 1.91 8.14
CA LEU A 64 -14.30 3.31 8.01
C LEU A 64 -14.69 4.15 9.25
N ALA A 65 -15.77 3.76 9.93
CA ALA A 65 -16.21 4.41 11.17
C ALA A 65 -15.32 4.07 12.37
N GLU A 66 -14.56 2.96 12.37
CA GLU A 66 -13.66 2.58 13.46
C GLU A 66 -12.65 3.70 13.79
N ALA A 67 -12.10 4.37 12.77
CA ALA A 67 -11.15 5.46 12.96
C ALA A 67 -11.76 6.72 13.64
N ARG A 68 -13.09 6.79 13.73
CA ARG A 68 -13.82 7.86 14.41
C ARG A 68 -14.12 7.53 15.88
N ASP A 69 -13.85 6.31 16.33
CA ASP A 69 -13.99 5.94 17.73
C ASP A 69 -13.07 6.83 18.61
N PRO A 70 -13.58 7.44 19.70
CA PRO A 70 -12.77 8.29 20.56
C PRO A 70 -11.54 7.59 21.17
N GLY A 71 -11.62 6.27 21.36
CA GLY A 71 -10.54 5.43 21.87
C GLY A 71 -9.57 4.95 20.79
N TYR A 72 -9.88 5.13 19.50
CA TYR A 72 -9.08 4.61 18.38
C TYR A 72 -7.61 5.02 18.49
N TRP A 73 -7.33 6.32 18.67
CA TRP A 73 -5.96 6.81 18.70
C TRP A 73 -5.18 6.32 19.92
N PHE A 74 -5.83 6.12 21.06
CA PHE A 74 -5.21 5.53 22.24
C PHE A 74 -4.86 4.07 22.01
N GLN A 75 -5.81 3.30 21.44
CA GLN A 75 -5.59 1.88 21.11
C GLN A 75 -4.52 1.71 20.02
N ALA A 76 -4.55 2.55 18.97
CA ALA A 76 -3.60 2.55 17.87
C ALA A 76 -2.19 3.00 18.28
N SER A 77 -2.04 3.69 19.42
CA SER A 77 -0.74 4.14 19.94
C SER A 77 -0.16 3.24 21.05
N GLN A 78 -0.80 2.10 21.35
CA GLN A 78 -0.27 1.12 22.31
C GLN A 78 1.12 0.58 21.91
N ASP A 79 1.86 0.12 22.92
CA ASP A 79 3.20 -0.43 22.75
C ASP A 79 3.16 -1.67 21.82
N GLY A 80 3.69 -1.50 20.62
CA GLY A 80 3.65 -2.49 19.54
C GLY A 80 4.00 -1.88 18.18
N ASN A 81 3.74 -0.59 18.00
CA ASN A 81 3.95 0.13 16.75
C ASN A 81 5.29 0.88 16.67
N ARG A 82 6.36 0.31 17.25
CA ARG A 82 7.71 0.90 17.21
C ARG A 82 8.49 0.37 16.02
N LYS A 83 9.45 1.15 15.51
CA LYS A 83 10.34 0.78 14.38
C LYS A 83 10.79 -0.69 14.43
N LYS A 84 11.31 -1.12 15.58
CA LYS A 84 11.81 -2.48 15.81
C LYS A 84 10.80 -3.57 15.45
N HIS A 85 9.53 -3.41 15.81
CA HIS A 85 8.48 -4.40 15.51
C HIS A 85 8.33 -4.65 13.99
N TYR A 86 8.52 -3.60 13.19
CA TYR A 86 8.38 -3.66 11.75
C TYR A 86 9.66 -4.08 11.02
N THR A 87 10.84 -3.71 11.56
CA THR A 87 12.13 -3.98 10.91
C THR A 87 12.74 -5.31 11.32
N ASP A 88 12.41 -5.84 12.50
CA ASP A 88 12.98 -7.10 13.00
C ASP A 88 12.62 -8.29 12.09
N PRO A 89 13.48 -9.32 12.03
CA PRO A 89 13.18 -10.55 11.32
C PRO A 89 11.84 -11.15 11.78
N CYS A 90 10.92 -11.32 10.83
CA CYS A 90 9.64 -11.98 11.03
C CYS A 90 9.18 -12.54 9.70
N MET A 91 9.07 -13.87 9.63
CA MET A 91 8.47 -14.53 8.48
C MET A 91 6.95 -14.44 8.56
N GLY A 92 6.31 -14.13 7.44
CA GLY A 92 4.86 -14.11 7.34
C GLY A 92 4.38 -13.97 5.90
N ALA A 93 3.07 -13.97 5.74
CA ALA A 93 2.40 -13.77 4.45
C ALA A 93 1.37 -12.64 4.58
N THR A 94 1.21 -11.86 3.52
CA THR A 94 0.14 -10.87 3.41
C THR A 94 -0.30 -10.71 1.97
N LEU A 95 -1.53 -10.25 1.76
CA LEU A 95 -2.06 -9.90 0.44
C LEU A 95 -2.02 -8.37 0.29
N VAL A 96 -1.37 -7.88 -0.76
CA VAL A 96 -1.15 -6.45 -0.95
C VAL A 96 -1.35 -6.00 -2.39
N HIS A 97 -1.75 -4.75 -2.59
CA HIS A 97 -1.65 -4.05 -3.87
C HIS A 97 -0.45 -3.08 -3.82
N PRO A 98 0.63 -3.32 -4.59
CA PRO A 98 1.80 -2.45 -4.58
C PRO A 98 1.52 -1.10 -5.24
N LEU A 99 2.09 -0.03 -4.69
CA LEU A 99 1.96 1.33 -5.26
C LEU A 99 3.12 1.71 -6.20
N GLN A 100 4.19 0.90 -6.22
CA GLN A 100 5.35 1.12 -7.07
C GLN A 100 5.58 -0.06 -8.02
N SER A 101 5.97 0.25 -9.26
CA SER A 101 6.30 -0.76 -10.25
C SER A 101 7.56 -1.56 -9.89
N SER A 102 8.48 -0.96 -9.14
CA SER A 102 9.69 -1.60 -8.61
C SER A 102 9.38 -2.81 -7.72
N PHE A 103 8.19 -2.87 -7.11
CA PHE A 103 7.76 -4.03 -6.34
C PHE A 103 7.65 -5.30 -7.20
N PHE A 104 7.37 -5.15 -8.50
CA PHE A 104 7.29 -6.25 -9.45
C PHE A 104 8.63 -6.54 -10.16
N ALA A 105 9.65 -5.70 -9.95
CA ALA A 105 10.96 -5.99 -10.46
C ALA A 105 11.44 -7.32 -9.84
N PRO A 106 12.06 -8.20 -10.63
CA PRO A 106 12.60 -9.44 -10.10
C PRO A 106 13.64 -9.07 -9.03
N ALA A 107 13.46 -9.60 -7.82
CA ALA A 107 14.50 -9.55 -6.79
C ALA A 107 15.74 -10.18 -7.42
N GLU A 108 16.83 -9.42 -7.55
CA GLU A 108 18.04 -9.75 -8.33
C GLU A 108 18.25 -11.26 -8.50
N VAL A 109 17.70 -11.82 -9.57
CA VAL A 109 18.04 -13.16 -10.03
C VAL A 109 19.45 -13.01 -10.58
N CYS A 110 20.38 -13.88 -10.18
CA CYS A 110 21.69 -14.00 -10.81
C CYS A 110 21.51 -13.91 -12.33
N ARG A 111 21.89 -12.75 -12.91
CA ARG A 111 21.55 -12.41 -14.29
C ARG A 111 22.26 -13.39 -15.23
N SER A 112 21.50 -14.30 -15.82
CA SER A 112 21.89 -14.87 -17.10
C SER A 112 21.60 -13.79 -18.17
N PRO A 113 22.59 -13.41 -18.99
CA PRO A 113 22.39 -12.41 -20.03
C PRO A 113 21.55 -13.03 -21.15
N GLY A 114 20.29 -12.61 -21.31
CA GLY A 114 19.48 -13.08 -22.45
C GLY A 114 17.97 -12.89 -22.42
N SER A 115 17.36 -12.45 -21.32
CA SER A 115 15.89 -12.25 -21.29
C SER A 115 15.48 -10.96 -20.58
N GLU A 116 15.76 -9.83 -21.21
CA GLU A 116 15.13 -8.54 -20.89
C GLU A 116 13.73 -8.48 -21.52
N GLN A 117 12.81 -9.32 -21.05
CA GLN A 117 11.38 -9.06 -21.25
C GLN A 117 10.82 -8.51 -19.95
N SER A 118 10.49 -7.22 -20.03
CA SER A 118 10.17 -6.34 -18.93
C SER A 118 8.90 -6.75 -18.20
N LEU A 119 9.04 -7.18 -16.94
CA LEU A 119 7.92 -7.39 -16.00
C LEU A 119 7.11 -6.10 -15.72
N SER A 120 7.56 -4.94 -16.19
CA SER A 120 6.72 -3.73 -16.19
C SER A 120 5.53 -3.81 -17.15
N HIS A 121 5.59 -4.68 -18.18
CA HIS A 121 4.46 -4.95 -19.07
C HIS A 121 3.44 -5.93 -18.46
N SER A 122 3.83 -6.76 -17.48
CA SER A 122 2.99 -7.88 -17.02
C SER A 122 1.88 -7.50 -16.04
N VAL A 123 1.91 -6.29 -15.45
CA VAL A 123 0.84 -5.79 -14.57
C VAL A 123 -0.17 -4.90 -15.34
N GLY A 124 0.16 -4.53 -16.59
CA GLY A 124 -0.79 -3.89 -17.49
C GLY A 124 -1.25 -2.48 -17.07
N TRP A 125 -0.47 -1.75 -16.25
CA TRP A 125 -0.82 -0.37 -15.90
C TRP A 125 -0.69 0.54 -17.12
N SER A 126 -1.77 1.24 -17.44
CA SER A 126 -1.80 2.31 -18.44
C SER A 126 -0.95 3.51 -18.01
N SER A 127 -0.59 4.37 -18.97
CA SER A 127 0.14 5.61 -18.68
C SER A 127 -0.59 6.52 -17.68
N ALA A 128 -1.93 6.57 -17.75
CA ALA A 128 -2.76 7.32 -16.82
C ALA A 128 -2.65 6.76 -15.39
N GLU A 129 -2.72 5.44 -15.24
CA GLU A 129 -2.58 4.75 -13.96
C GLU A 129 -1.20 4.90 -13.32
N VAL A 130 -0.15 4.92 -14.14
CA VAL A 130 1.22 5.22 -13.70
C VAL A 130 1.32 6.66 -13.18
N GLU A 131 0.71 7.62 -13.87
CA GLU A 131 0.70 9.02 -13.42
C GLU A 131 -0.08 9.19 -12.12
N THR A 132 -1.27 8.59 -11.99
CA THR A 132 -2.04 8.64 -10.74
C THR A 132 -1.25 8.09 -9.55
N ARG A 133 -0.57 6.95 -9.70
CA ARG A 133 0.31 6.40 -8.66
C ARG A 133 1.48 7.32 -8.34
N ARG A 134 2.11 7.91 -9.35
CA ARG A 134 3.19 8.88 -9.17
C ARG A 134 2.72 10.10 -8.38
N MET A 135 1.52 10.60 -8.69
CA MET A 135 0.90 11.70 -7.95
C MET A 135 0.59 11.31 -6.51
N LEU A 136 0.05 10.13 -6.25
CA LEU A 136 -0.15 9.61 -4.89
C LEU A 136 1.17 9.58 -4.10
N VAL A 137 2.24 9.00 -4.66
CA VAL A 137 3.55 8.93 -4.00
C VAL A 137 4.12 10.33 -3.73
N ARG A 138 3.93 11.29 -4.64
CA ARG A 138 4.33 12.69 -4.43
C ARG A 138 3.61 13.31 -3.23
N HIS A 139 2.31 13.09 -3.08
CA HIS A 139 1.54 13.59 -1.93
C HIS A 139 2.00 12.96 -0.62
N ILE A 140 2.27 11.64 -0.61
CA ILE A 140 2.82 10.94 0.56
C ILE A 140 4.17 11.56 0.95
N ARG A 141 5.09 11.77 0.00
CA ARG A 141 6.40 12.39 0.28
C ARG A 141 6.27 13.82 0.81
N ALA A 142 5.33 14.60 0.28
CA ALA A 142 5.05 15.95 0.78
C ALA A 142 4.55 15.93 2.24
N PHE A 143 3.67 14.98 2.57
CA PHE A 143 3.21 14.77 3.95
C PHE A 143 4.36 14.39 4.87
N ARG A 144 5.20 13.41 4.48
CA ARG A 144 6.38 13.01 5.26
C ARG A 144 7.29 14.20 5.58
N LYS A 145 7.58 15.03 4.57
CA LYS A 145 8.40 16.25 4.74
C LYS A 145 7.76 17.24 5.73
N ALA A 146 6.45 17.43 5.67
CA ALA A 146 5.74 18.31 6.59
C ALA A 146 5.76 17.78 8.03
N VAL A 147 5.61 16.46 8.20
CA VAL A 147 5.74 15.79 9.50
C VAL A 147 7.17 15.90 10.04
N ASP A 148 8.19 15.65 9.23
CA ASP A 148 9.59 15.76 9.65
C ASP A 148 9.95 17.19 10.08
N ALA A 149 9.39 18.20 9.41
CA ALA A 149 9.57 19.60 9.79
C ALA A 149 8.86 19.96 11.10
N ALA A 150 7.67 19.40 11.34
CA ALA A 150 6.89 19.66 12.55
C ALA A 150 7.36 18.84 13.76
N LEU A 151 7.87 17.63 13.54
CA LEU A 151 8.18 16.61 14.54
C LEU A 151 9.53 15.92 14.22
N PRO A 152 10.65 16.67 14.29
CA PRO A 152 11.95 16.18 13.85
C PRO A 152 12.40 14.97 14.68
N GLY A 153 12.72 13.86 13.98
CA GLY A 153 13.25 12.64 14.59
C GLY A 153 12.21 11.76 15.31
N VAL A 154 10.92 12.13 15.28
CA VAL A 154 9.85 11.37 15.95
C VAL A 154 9.40 10.17 15.11
N TYR A 155 9.31 10.34 13.79
CA TYR A 155 8.83 9.31 12.88
C TYR A 155 9.98 8.63 12.12
N TYR A 156 9.75 7.36 11.79
CA TYR A 156 10.59 6.59 10.89
C TYR A 156 9.75 6.20 9.67
N TRP A 157 10.23 6.54 8.47
CA TRP A 157 9.58 6.20 7.22
C TRP A 157 10.24 4.97 6.61
N PHE A 158 9.44 3.98 6.21
CA PHE A 158 9.94 2.85 5.43
C PHE A 158 10.29 3.26 4.00
N ALA A 159 11.09 2.43 3.35
CA ALA A 159 11.46 2.58 1.94
C ALA A 159 10.23 2.76 1.04
N ASP A 160 10.36 3.57 0.00
CA ASP A 160 9.24 3.85 -0.92
C ASP A 160 8.82 2.60 -1.69
N GLU A 161 9.75 1.68 -1.91
CA GLU A 161 9.54 0.38 -2.55
C GLU A 161 8.64 -0.54 -1.72
N SER A 162 8.48 -0.25 -0.41
CA SER A 162 7.57 -0.97 0.46
C SER A 162 6.18 -0.33 0.55
N LEU A 163 5.89 0.74 -0.19
CA LEU A 163 4.55 1.34 -0.26
C LEU A 163 3.54 0.39 -0.91
N HIS A 164 2.49 0.05 -0.17
CA HIS A 164 1.43 -0.85 -0.60
C HIS A 164 0.09 -0.52 0.08
N VAL A 165 -0.97 -1.07 -0.48
CA VAL A 165 -2.28 -1.19 0.17
C VAL A 165 -2.45 -2.63 0.63
N THR A 166 -2.68 -2.85 1.92
CA THR A 166 -3.00 -4.19 2.43
C THR A 166 -4.44 -4.54 2.06
N LEU A 167 -4.65 -5.71 1.47
CA LEU A 167 -5.97 -6.23 1.14
C LEU A 167 -6.43 -7.15 2.26
N ARG A 168 -7.62 -6.88 2.80
CA ARG A 168 -8.23 -7.65 3.88
C ARG A 168 -9.58 -8.17 3.43
N GLY A 169 -9.79 -9.48 3.52
CA GLY A 169 -11.12 -10.06 3.39
C GLY A 169 -11.97 -9.74 4.63
N LEU A 170 -13.20 -9.31 4.41
CA LEU A 170 -14.20 -9.17 5.47
C LEU A 170 -14.99 -10.50 5.51
N MET A 171 -14.80 -11.28 6.58
CA MET A 171 -15.57 -12.51 6.85
C MET A 171 -16.86 -12.17 7.56
#